data_AF-A0A412BBE4-F1
#
_entry.id   AF-A0A412BBE4-F1
#
_cell.length_a   1.000
_cell.length_b   1.000
_cell.length_c   1.000
_cell.angle_alpha   90.00
_cell.angle_beta   90.00
_cell.angle_gamma   90.00
#
_symmetry.space_group_name_H-M   'P 1'
#
loop_
_entity.id
_entity.type
_entity.pdbx_description
1 polymer ?
#
loop_
_entity_poly.entity_id
_entity_poly.type
_entity_poly.pdbx_seq_one_letter_code
_entity_poly.pdbx_strand_id
1 'polypeptide(L)'
;MAAKDVKDFNEWFNRSYARLKERISIYHGKTDEDVFHDAYLAVRKQVMFSREGIENWESYFFGCYRKMVQAGMRDNSRYSCPGDGYFITPGETDDREETEEWEEMLTGCDMLVRDIQKFLRRHFSYEDYRMFMLRFYETSSSFRTIARHMGEKTSVITRWAQVMLESVRANRTFTVRRRLIAARDAA
;
A
#
# COMPACT_ATOMS: atom_id res chain seq x y z
N MET A 1 -44.18 -13.87 -6.13
CA MET A 1 -44.14 -12.74 -7.08
C MET A 1 -42.70 -12.30 -7.28
N ALA A 2 -42.03 -11.74 -6.27
CA ALA A 2 -40.64 -11.23 -6.34
C ALA A 2 -39.60 -12.15 -7.00
N ALA A 3 -39.58 -13.47 -6.72
CA ALA A 3 -38.58 -14.37 -7.30
C ALA A 3 -38.69 -14.55 -8.82
N LYS A 4 -39.92 -14.44 -9.36
CA LYS A 4 -40.17 -14.53 -10.81
C LYS A 4 -39.74 -13.24 -11.50
N ASP A 5 -40.12 -12.09 -10.93
CA ASP A 5 -39.82 -10.77 -11.48
C ASP A 5 -38.30 -10.51 -11.55
N VAL A 6 -37.55 -10.98 -10.55
CA VAL A 6 -36.07 -10.92 -10.55
C VAL A 6 -35.46 -11.79 -11.64
N LYS A 7 -36.03 -12.99 -11.88
CA LYS A 7 -35.53 -13.89 -12.92
C LYS A 7 -35.75 -13.28 -14.30
N ASP A 8 -36.94 -12.74 -14.54
CA ASP A 8 -37.31 -12.10 -15.80
C ASP A 8 -36.44 -10.86 -16.06
N PHE A 9 -36.16 -10.07 -15.02
CA PHE A 9 -35.22 -8.94 -15.09
C PHE A 9 -33.79 -9.40 -15.44
N ASN A 10 -33.26 -10.42 -14.76
CA ASN A 10 -31.91 -10.91 -15.02
C ASN A 10 -31.75 -11.44 -16.45
N GLU A 11 -32.77 -12.14 -16.95
CA GLU A 11 -32.76 -12.65 -18.31
C GLU A 11 -32.82 -11.53 -19.34
N TRP A 12 -33.66 -10.51 -19.12
CA TRP A 12 -33.67 -9.30 -19.93
C TRP A 12 -32.33 -8.56 -19.91
N PHE A 13 -31.72 -8.42 -18.73
CA PHE A 13 -30.44 -7.73 -18.56
C PHE A 13 -29.32 -8.44 -19.33
N ASN A 14 -29.23 -9.77 -19.22
CA ASN A 14 -28.25 -10.56 -19.96
C ASN A 14 -28.40 -10.40 -21.48
N ARG A 15 -29.63 -10.39 -22.01
CA ARG A 15 -29.88 -10.16 -23.44
C ARG A 15 -29.57 -8.72 -23.88
N SER A 16 -29.75 -7.77 -22.97
CA SER A 16 -29.59 -6.33 -23.26
C SER A 16 -28.19 -5.80 -22.92
N TYR A 17 -27.32 -6.61 -22.30
CA TYR A 17 -26.04 -6.19 -21.74
C TYR A 17 -25.15 -5.43 -22.74
N ALA A 18 -24.89 -6.03 -23.90
CA ALA A 18 -24.05 -5.42 -24.94
C ALA A 18 -24.65 -4.10 -25.46
N ARG A 19 -25.97 -4.07 -25.68
CA ARG A 19 -26.70 -2.88 -26.13
C ARG A 19 -26.66 -1.76 -25.09
N LEU A 20 -26.84 -2.08 -23.82
CA LEU A 20 -26.77 -1.12 -22.72
C LEU A 20 -25.37 -0.52 -22.62
N LYS A 21 -24.32 -1.36 -22.71
CA LYS A 21 -22.93 -0.89 -22.71
C LYS A 21 -22.61 0.01 -23.90
N GLU A 22 -23.00 -0.39 -25.10
CA GLU A 22 -22.79 0.39 -26.32
C GLU A 22 -23.46 1.77 -26.18
N ARG A 23 -24.73 1.81 -25.77
CA ARG A 23 -25.45 3.07 -25.55
C ARG A 23 -24.77 3.95 -24.50
N ILE A 24 -24.31 3.40 -23.38
CA ILE A 24 -23.60 4.19 -22.36
C ILE A 24 -22.28 4.71 -22.89
N SER A 25 -21.52 3.89 -23.61
CA SER A 25 -20.25 4.30 -24.23
C SER A 25 -20.45 5.44 -25.22
N ILE A 26 -21.53 5.45 -26.00
CA ILE A 26 -21.86 6.57 -26.90
C ILE A 26 -22.06 7.89 -26.13
N TYR A 27 -22.74 7.86 -24.98
CA TYR A 27 -23.03 9.09 -24.22
C TYR A 27 -21.92 9.52 -23.25
N HIS A 28 -21.13 8.60 -22.73
CA HIS A 28 -20.13 8.84 -21.68
C HIS A 28 -18.68 8.57 -22.13
N GLY A 29 -18.47 8.16 -23.39
CA GLY A 29 -17.17 7.78 -23.95
C GLY A 29 -16.73 6.41 -23.46
N LYS A 30 -16.23 6.33 -22.23
CA LYS A 30 -15.83 5.08 -21.58
C LYS A 30 -16.90 4.67 -20.57
N THR A 31 -17.32 3.41 -20.62
CA THR A 31 -18.16 2.80 -19.59
C THR A 31 -17.33 2.60 -18.32
N ASP A 32 -17.78 3.20 -17.23
CA ASP A 32 -17.34 2.85 -15.89
C ASP A 32 -18.01 1.52 -15.51
N GLU A 33 -17.21 0.45 -15.42
CA GLU A 33 -17.72 -0.88 -15.13
C GLU A 33 -18.32 -0.95 -13.73
N ASP A 34 -17.71 -0.32 -12.73
CA ASP A 34 -18.17 -0.40 -11.35
C ASP A 34 -19.55 0.27 -11.22
N VAL A 35 -19.68 1.47 -11.79
CA VAL A 35 -20.96 2.19 -11.81
C VAL A 35 -22.03 1.44 -12.61
N PHE A 36 -21.64 0.75 -13.68
CA PHE A 36 -22.56 -0.08 -14.46
C PHE A 36 -23.10 -1.27 -13.65
N HIS A 37 -22.23 -1.94 -12.89
CA HIS A 37 -22.64 -3.06 -12.01
C HIS A 37 -23.46 -2.57 -10.81
N ASP A 38 -23.11 -1.43 -10.22
CA ASP A 38 -23.89 -0.82 -9.14
C ASP A 38 -25.30 -0.44 -9.59
N ALA A 39 -25.43 0.10 -10.81
CA ALA A 39 -26.73 0.38 -11.39
C ALA A 39 -27.57 -0.90 -11.52
N TYR A 40 -26.98 -2.01 -11.98
CA TYR A 40 -27.66 -3.31 -12.05
C TYR A 40 -28.14 -3.77 -10.67
N LEU A 41 -27.29 -3.68 -9.64
CA LEU A 41 -27.65 -4.07 -8.28
C LEU A 41 -28.77 -3.20 -7.72
N ALA A 42 -28.76 -1.90 -7.99
CA ALA A 42 -29.82 -0.98 -7.57
C ALA A 42 -31.17 -1.32 -8.22
N VAL A 43 -31.20 -1.56 -9.54
CA VAL A 43 -32.44 -1.97 -10.23
C VAL A 43 -32.92 -3.33 -9.72
N ARG A 44 -32.01 -4.30 -9.55
CA ARG A 44 -32.36 -5.62 -9.02
C ARG A 44 -32.93 -5.56 -7.61
N LYS A 45 -32.36 -4.71 -6.74
CA LYS A 45 -32.89 -4.46 -5.39
C LYS A 45 -34.29 -3.85 -5.46
N GLN A 46 -34.52 -2.91 -6.37
CA GLN A 46 -35.86 -2.34 -6.57
C GLN A 46 -36.86 -3.41 -7.03
N VAL A 47 -36.49 -4.26 -7.99
CA VAL A 47 -37.34 -5.38 -8.45
C VAL A 47 -37.64 -6.37 -7.32
N MET A 48 -36.71 -6.60 -6.39
CA MET A 48 -36.91 -7.49 -5.25
C MET A 48 -37.86 -6.94 -4.18
N PHE A 49 -37.79 -5.64 -3.88
CA PHE A 49 -38.39 -5.07 -2.68
C PHE A 49 -39.50 -4.03 -2.93
N SER A 50 -39.65 -3.53 -4.16
CA SER A 50 -40.68 -2.53 -4.49
C SER A 50 -42.05 -3.17 -4.72
N ARG A 51 -43.10 -2.52 -4.20
CA ARG A 51 -44.50 -2.90 -4.49
C ARG A 51 -44.98 -2.34 -5.83
N GLU A 52 -44.42 -1.21 -6.26
CA GLU A 52 -44.60 -0.67 -7.60
C GLU A 52 -43.59 -1.32 -8.53
N GLY A 53 -44.09 -2.05 -9.52
CA GLY A 53 -43.28 -2.64 -10.57
C GLY A 53 -42.60 -1.57 -11.42
N ILE A 54 -41.50 -1.93 -12.07
CA ILE A 54 -40.81 -1.03 -12.99
C ILE A 54 -41.41 -1.23 -14.38
N GLU A 55 -42.02 -0.19 -14.94
CA GLU A 55 -42.65 -0.25 -16.28
C GLU A 55 -41.63 -0.40 -17.41
N ASN A 56 -40.51 0.32 -17.32
CA ASN A 56 -39.45 0.28 -18.33
C ASN A 56 -38.07 0.13 -17.66
N TRP A 57 -37.55 -1.10 -17.68
CA TRP A 57 -36.25 -1.44 -17.10
C TRP A 57 -35.08 -0.69 -17.74
N GLU A 58 -35.15 -0.39 -19.04
CA GLU A 58 -34.08 0.32 -19.75
C GLU A 58 -33.98 1.77 -19.25
N SER A 59 -35.09 2.51 -19.27
CA SER A 59 -35.13 3.89 -18.78
C SER A 59 -34.76 4.00 -17.30
N TYR A 60 -35.22 3.04 -16.49
CA TYR A 60 -34.91 3.01 -15.05
C TYR A 60 -33.41 2.76 -14.81
N PHE A 61 -32.82 1.80 -15.54
CA PHE A 61 -31.39 1.50 -15.46
C PHE A 61 -30.52 2.72 -15.83
N PHE A 62 -30.81 3.38 -16.96
CA PHE A 62 -30.08 4.60 -17.34
C PHE A 62 -30.24 5.73 -16.30
N GLY A 63 -31.41 5.84 -15.67
CA GLY A 63 -31.65 6.77 -14.58
C GLY A 63 -30.76 6.48 -13.35
N CYS A 64 -30.68 5.21 -12.94
CA CYS A 64 -29.80 4.78 -11.85
C CYS A 64 -28.32 5.03 -12.17
N TYR A 65 -27.88 4.63 -13.36
CA TYR A 65 -26.50 4.84 -13.83
C TYR A 65 -26.12 6.32 -13.81
N ARG A 66 -26.96 7.21 -14.39
CA ARG A 66 -26.69 8.66 -14.40
C ARG A 66 -26.58 9.24 -12.99
N LYS A 67 -27.46 8.82 -12.07
CA LYS A 67 -27.42 9.27 -10.67
C LYS A 67 -26.11 8.87 -9.98
N MET A 68 -25.64 7.64 -10.23
CA MET A 68 -24.40 7.12 -9.63
C MET A 68 -23.16 7.80 -10.22
N VAL A 69 -23.11 8.02 -11.54
CA VAL A 69 -22.02 8.82 -12.16
C VAL A 69 -21.96 10.22 -11.53
N GLN A 70 -23.10 10.88 -11.36
CA GLN A 70 -23.16 12.21 -10.75
C GLN A 70 -22.78 12.20 -9.25
N ALA A 71 -23.12 11.14 -8.53
CA ALA A 71 -22.73 10.97 -7.12
C ALA A 71 -21.22 10.69 -6.97
N GLY A 72 -20.66 9.83 -7.83
CA GLY A 72 -19.22 9.55 -7.87
C GLY A 72 -18.38 10.80 -8.10
N MET A 73 -18.80 11.70 -9.01
CA MET A 73 -18.13 13.00 -9.20
C MET A 73 -18.11 13.88 -7.94
N ARG A 74 -19.09 13.74 -7.04
CA ARG A 74 -19.13 14.47 -5.76
C ARG A 74 -18.30 13.78 -4.67
N ASP A 75 -18.28 12.45 -4.62
CA ASP A 75 -17.58 11.69 -3.60
C ASP A 75 -16.07 11.54 -3.88
N ASN A 76 -15.67 11.56 -5.16
CA ASN A 76 -14.26 11.54 -5.57
C ASN A 76 -13.50 12.82 -5.16
N SER A 77 -14.20 13.83 -4.60
CA SER A 77 -13.56 14.99 -3.95
C SER A 77 -13.04 14.67 -2.55
N ARG A 78 -13.54 13.61 -1.89
CA ARG A 78 -13.14 13.24 -0.53
C ARG A 78 -11.88 12.38 -0.47
N TYR A 79 -11.54 11.75 -1.58
CA TYR A 79 -10.42 10.81 -1.67
C TYR A 79 -9.51 11.22 -2.82
N SER A 80 -8.27 11.56 -2.51
CA SER A 80 -7.23 11.73 -3.51
C SER A 80 -6.65 10.36 -3.83
N CYS A 81 -7.07 9.76 -4.95
CA CYS A 81 -6.43 8.57 -5.47
C CYS A 81 -5.10 8.97 -6.13
N PRO A 82 -3.95 8.42 -5.69
CA PRO A 82 -2.71 8.61 -6.40
C PRO A 82 -2.83 8.05 -7.82
N GLY A 83 -2.36 8.80 -8.82
CA GLY A 83 -2.44 8.35 -10.22
C GLY A 83 -1.62 7.08 -10.47
N ASP A 84 -1.78 6.50 -11.67
CA ASP A 84 -1.16 5.23 -12.08
C ASP A 84 0.38 5.19 -11.95
N GLY A 85 1.03 6.35 -11.84
CA GLY A 85 2.47 6.51 -11.61
C GLY A 85 2.92 6.39 -10.16
N TYR A 86 2.00 6.33 -9.18
CA TYR A 86 2.35 6.35 -7.76
C TYR A 86 3.27 5.20 -7.34
N PHE A 87 3.11 4.02 -7.95
CA PHE A 87 3.96 2.85 -7.71
C PHE A 87 5.12 2.71 -8.71
N ILE A 88 5.18 3.58 -9.74
CA ILE A 88 6.26 3.57 -10.75
C ILE A 88 7.48 4.36 -10.24
N THR A 89 7.27 5.29 -9.31
CA THR A 89 8.35 6.00 -8.60
C THR A 89 8.44 5.57 -7.13
N PRO A 90 8.76 4.31 -6.80
CA PRO A 90 9.07 3.97 -5.42
C PRO A 90 10.46 4.52 -5.10
N GLY A 91 10.51 5.66 -4.40
CA GLY A 91 11.73 6.10 -3.70
C GLY A 91 12.20 7.55 -3.86
N GLU A 92 11.53 8.43 -4.61
CA GLU A 92 11.98 9.84 -4.72
C GLU A 92 11.33 10.80 -3.72
N THR A 93 10.18 10.45 -3.13
CA THR A 93 9.47 11.31 -2.17
C THR A 93 9.74 10.94 -0.70
N ASP A 94 10.22 9.74 -0.42
CA ASP A 94 10.51 9.28 0.97
C ASP A 94 11.77 9.97 1.53
N ASP A 95 12.70 10.37 0.66
CA ASP A 95 13.97 10.98 1.08
C ASP A 95 13.86 12.49 1.33
N ARG A 96 12.80 13.17 0.85
CA ARG A 96 12.79 14.65 0.76
C ARG A 96 12.08 15.37 1.90
N GLU A 97 11.13 14.73 2.58
CA GLU A 97 10.39 15.36 3.69
C GLU A 97 10.82 14.83 5.08
N GLU A 98 11.44 13.66 5.18
CA GLU A 98 11.91 13.13 6.48
C GLU A 98 13.29 13.65 6.94
N THR A 99 14.10 14.24 6.06
CA THR A 99 15.48 14.58 6.42
C THR A 99 15.61 15.83 7.28
N GLU A 100 14.79 16.85 7.06
CA GLU A 100 15.02 18.17 7.69
C GLU A 100 14.43 18.27 9.10
N GLU A 101 13.19 17.79 9.32
CA GLU A 101 12.51 17.95 10.61
C GLU A 101 13.03 16.97 11.68
N TRP A 102 13.44 15.76 11.29
CA TRP A 102 14.02 14.78 12.22
C TRP A 102 15.47 15.10 12.59
N GLU A 103 16.27 15.69 11.69
CA GLU A 103 17.67 16.04 12.01
C GLU A 103 17.78 17.07 13.14
N GLU A 104 16.78 17.95 13.30
CA GLU A 104 16.72 18.90 14.43
C GLU A 104 16.36 18.24 15.77
N MET A 105 15.67 17.10 15.75
CA MET A 105 15.25 16.35 16.95
C MET A 105 16.19 15.21 17.35
N LEU A 106 17.08 14.78 16.46
CA LEU A 106 17.96 13.64 16.69
C LEU A 106 19.13 14.01 17.61
N THR A 107 19.34 13.21 18.65
CA THR A 107 20.52 13.35 19.50
C THR A 107 21.78 12.95 18.72
N GLY A 108 22.95 13.33 19.23
CA GLY A 108 24.23 12.89 18.66
C GLY A 108 24.34 11.36 18.56
N CYS A 109 23.69 10.63 19.47
CA CYS A 109 23.56 9.18 19.43
C CYS A 109 22.74 8.71 18.23
N ASP A 110 21.58 9.31 17.98
CA ASP A 110 20.68 8.88 16.92
C ASP A 110 21.29 9.12 15.53
N MET A 111 21.99 10.25 15.36
CA MET A 111 22.76 10.53 14.14
C MET A 111 23.88 9.50 13.94
N LEU A 112 24.57 9.09 15.01
CA LEU A 112 25.60 8.05 14.93
C LEU A 112 25.00 6.68 14.55
N VAL A 113 23.83 6.33 15.08
CA VAL A 113 23.11 5.09 14.73
C VAL A 113 22.70 5.11 13.26
N ARG A 114 22.13 6.21 12.75
CA ARG A 114 21.78 6.36 11.34
C ARG A 114 22.99 6.19 10.42
N ASP A 115 24.12 6.80 10.77
CA ASP A 115 25.35 6.67 9.96
C ASP A 115 25.91 5.25 9.98
N ILE A 116 25.82 4.54 11.11
CA ILE A 116 26.20 3.11 11.20
C ILE A 116 25.28 2.27 10.31
N GLN A 117 23.96 2.50 10.34
CA GLN A 117 23.01 1.78 9.49
C GLN A 117 23.28 2.05 8.00
N LYS A 118 23.51 3.31 7.61
CA LYS A 118 23.89 3.69 6.23
C LYS A 118 25.20 3.02 5.80
N PHE A 119 26.20 2.98 6.68
CA PHE A 119 27.46 2.27 6.43
C PHE A 119 27.23 0.78 6.17
N LEU A 120 26.49 0.10 7.05
CA LEU A 120 26.23 -1.33 6.90
C LEU A 120 25.48 -1.64 5.59
N ARG A 121 24.45 -0.84 5.25
CA ARG A 121 23.69 -1.00 4.01
C ARG A 121 24.53 -0.82 2.74
N ARG A 122 25.60 -0.01 2.78
CA ARG A 122 26.49 0.24 1.64
C ARG A 122 27.61 -0.79 1.49
N HIS A 123 28.05 -1.41 2.59
CA HIS A 123 29.23 -2.27 2.60
C HIS A 123 28.93 -3.77 2.68
N PHE A 124 27.68 -4.15 2.97
CA PHE A 124 27.26 -5.55 3.06
C PHE A 124 26.11 -5.85 2.09
N SER A 125 25.89 -7.14 1.81
CA SER A 125 24.75 -7.56 1.01
C SER A 125 23.43 -7.17 1.70
N TYR A 126 22.35 -7.05 0.92
CA TYR A 126 21.04 -6.75 1.47
C TYR A 126 20.59 -7.81 2.50
N GLU A 127 20.87 -9.09 2.24
CA GLU A 127 20.54 -10.20 3.15
C GLU A 127 21.30 -10.11 4.47
N ASP A 128 22.60 -9.81 4.43
CA ASP A 128 23.42 -9.62 5.63
C ASP A 128 22.94 -8.41 6.45
N TYR A 129 22.68 -7.29 5.77
CA TYR A 129 22.11 -6.09 6.38
C TYR A 129 20.76 -6.37 7.02
N ARG A 130 19.85 -7.06 6.31
CA ARG A 130 18.52 -7.39 6.82
C ARG A 130 18.59 -8.30 8.03
N MET A 131 19.44 -9.32 8.00
CA MET A 131 19.73 -10.18 9.15
C MET A 131 20.19 -9.36 10.37
N PHE A 132 21.10 -8.42 10.17
CA PHE A 132 21.60 -7.55 11.23
C PHE A 132 20.50 -6.66 11.82
N MET A 133 19.65 -6.07 10.97
CA MET A 133 18.50 -5.26 11.41
C MET A 133 17.50 -6.08 12.22
N LEU A 134 17.18 -7.30 11.76
CA LEU A 134 16.30 -8.23 12.49
C LEU A 134 16.89 -8.61 13.86
N ARG A 135 18.21 -8.76 13.97
CA ARG A 135 18.87 -9.15 15.20
C ARG A 135 18.99 -8.02 16.22
N PHE A 136 19.32 -6.81 15.79
CA PHE A 136 19.76 -5.74 16.70
C PHE A 136 18.82 -4.53 16.76
N TYR A 137 17.89 -4.36 15.82
CA TYR A 137 17.05 -3.15 15.74
C TYR A 137 15.55 -3.43 15.70
N GLU A 138 15.08 -4.33 14.84
CA GLU A 138 13.64 -4.52 14.59
C GLU A 138 12.99 -5.47 15.59
N THR A 139 13.29 -6.76 15.48
CA THR A 139 12.55 -7.83 16.19
C THR A 139 13.37 -8.50 17.29
N SER A 140 14.64 -8.11 17.44
CA SER A 140 15.60 -8.78 18.34
C SER A 140 15.66 -10.30 18.15
N SER A 141 15.43 -10.75 16.91
CA SER A 141 15.27 -12.16 16.57
C SER A 141 16.49 -12.99 16.98
N SER A 142 16.26 -14.23 17.44
CA SER A 142 17.38 -15.12 17.78
C SER A 142 18.13 -15.52 16.51
N PHE A 143 19.45 -15.74 16.60
CA PHE A 143 20.23 -16.24 15.44
C PHE A 143 19.68 -17.56 14.89
N ARG A 144 19.10 -18.41 15.74
CA ARG A 144 18.44 -19.66 15.31
C ARG A 144 17.20 -19.38 14.46
N THR A 145 16.39 -18.41 14.86
CA THR A 145 15.18 -18.00 14.13
C THR A 145 15.55 -17.45 12.76
N ILE A 146 16.53 -16.55 12.70
CA ILE A 146 16.96 -15.93 11.46
C ILE A 146 17.59 -16.97 10.52
N ALA A 147 18.45 -17.85 11.05
CA ALA A 147 19.04 -18.96 10.29
C ALA A 147 17.97 -19.85 9.65
N ARG A 148 16.90 -20.19 10.39
CA ARG A 148 15.77 -20.96 9.86
C ARG A 148 15.05 -20.23 8.72
N HIS A 149 14.87 -18.91 8.82
CA HIS A 149 14.19 -18.13 7.78
C HIS A 149 15.04 -17.94 6.53
N MET A 150 16.36 -17.80 6.68
CA MET A 150 17.29 -17.61 5.56
C MET A 150 17.80 -18.94 4.96
N GLY A 151 17.40 -20.09 5.51
CA GLY A 151 17.85 -21.40 5.04
C GLY A 151 19.31 -21.70 5.35
N GLU A 152 19.89 -21.01 6.33
CA GLU A 152 21.32 -21.06 6.65
C GLU A 152 21.61 -21.76 7.98
N LYS A 153 22.87 -22.12 8.21
CA LYS A 153 23.30 -22.64 9.52
C LYS A 153 23.44 -21.49 10.52
N THR A 154 23.02 -21.70 11.76
CA THR A 154 23.16 -20.70 12.85
C THR A 154 24.59 -20.17 12.99
N SER A 155 25.59 -21.03 12.85
CA SER A 155 27.02 -20.65 12.92
C SER A 155 27.43 -19.66 11.82
N VAL A 156 26.84 -19.78 10.62
CA VAL A 156 27.09 -18.88 9.49
C VAL A 156 26.52 -17.51 9.79
N ILE A 157 25.27 -17.46 10.26
CA ILE A 157 24.60 -16.21 10.64
C ILE A 157 25.35 -15.49 11.77
N THR A 158 25.79 -16.24 12.79
CA THR A 158 26.59 -15.67 13.88
C THR A 158 27.90 -15.10 13.38
N ARG A 159 28.58 -15.80 12.45
CA ARG A 159 29.82 -15.31 11.84
C ARG A 159 29.58 -14.02 11.05
N TRP A 160 28.52 -13.93 10.25
CA TRP A 160 28.19 -12.71 9.49
C TRP A 160 27.91 -11.53 10.41
N ALA A 161 27.11 -11.73 11.47
CA ALA A 161 26.84 -10.70 12.46
C ALA A 161 28.14 -10.21 13.14
N GLN A 162 29.06 -11.13 13.44
CA GLN A 162 30.34 -10.79 14.04
C GLN A 162 31.21 -9.94 13.10
N VAL A 163 31.31 -10.32 11.83
CA VAL A 163 32.08 -9.56 10.81
C VAL A 163 31.54 -8.13 10.64
N MET A 164 30.20 -7.98 10.64
CA MET A 164 29.57 -6.66 10.57
C MET A 164 29.86 -5.82 11.81
N LEU A 165 29.74 -6.40 13.00
CA LEU A 165 30.07 -5.70 14.27
C LEU A 165 31.54 -5.28 14.32
N GLU A 166 32.45 -6.15 13.88
CA GLU A 166 33.89 -5.86 13.82
C GLU A 166 34.18 -4.73 12.84
N SER A 167 33.50 -4.70 11.70
CA SER A 167 33.65 -3.63 10.70
C SER A 167 33.18 -2.28 11.23
N VAL A 168 32.08 -2.27 11.99
CA VAL A 168 31.60 -1.04 12.68
C VAL A 168 32.60 -0.60 13.75
N ARG A 169 33.16 -1.53 14.54
CA ARG A 169 34.16 -1.22 15.57
C ARG A 169 35.50 -0.75 15.00
N ALA A 170 35.89 -1.26 13.84
CA ALA A 170 37.11 -0.86 13.14
C ALA A 170 36.99 0.56 12.54
N ASN A 171 35.77 1.06 12.36
CA ASN A 171 35.54 2.41 11.86
C ASN A 171 35.96 3.46 12.91
N ARG A 172 37.08 4.15 12.62
CA ARG A 172 37.66 5.16 13.52
C ARG A 172 36.71 6.34 13.74
N THR A 173 35.96 6.75 12.71
CA THR A 173 35.01 7.86 12.79
C THR A 173 33.89 7.58 13.78
N PHE A 174 33.31 6.37 13.71
CA PHE A 174 32.28 5.95 14.67
C PHE A 174 32.82 5.85 16.09
N THR A 175 34.05 5.32 16.25
CA THR A 175 34.69 5.21 17.56
C THR A 175 34.94 6.56 18.21
N VAL A 176 35.44 7.54 17.43
CA VAL A 176 35.68 8.92 17.92
C VAL A 176 34.36 9.58 18.30
N ARG A 177 33.34 9.53 17.44
CA ARG A 177 32.01 10.12 17.73
C ARG A 177 31.36 9.52 18.96
N ARG A 178 31.42 8.19 19.13
CA ARG A 178 30.92 7.51 20.32
C ARG A 178 31.57 8.04 21.61
N ARG A 179 32.90 8.26 21.60
CA ARG A 179 33.62 8.79 22.77
C ARG A 179 33.22 10.24 23.09
N LEU A 180 33.07 11.08 22.06
CA LEU A 180 32.66 12.47 22.23
C LEU A 180 31.26 12.57 22.85
N ILE A 181 30.32 11.74 22.38
CA ILE A 181 28.97 11.71 22.93
C ILE A 181 28.98 11.22 24.39
N ALA A 182 29.67 10.11 24.67
CA ALA A 182 29.78 9.59 26.04
C ALA A 182 30.43 10.57 27.02
N ALA A 183 31.38 11.40 26.56
CA ALA A 183 31.99 12.45 27.39
C ALA A 183 31.04 13.64 27.64
N ARG A 184 30.13 13.93 26.70
CA ARG A 184 29.11 14.98 26.84
C ARG A 184 28.02 14.58 27.84
N ASP A 185 27.62 13.31 27.85
CA ASP A 185 26.56 12.82 28.74
C ASP A 185 27.03 12.58 30.18
N ALA A 186 28.35 12.56 30.41
CA ALA A 186 28.96 12.36 31.73
C ALA A 186 29.32 13.67 32.46
N ALA A 187 29.13 14.83 31.82
CA ALA A 187 29.40 16.17 32.34
C ALA A 187 28.10 16.85 32.80
#